data_AF-W9NBM6-F1
#
_entry.id   AF-W9NBM6-F1
#
_cell.length_a   1.000
_cell.length_b   1.000
_cell.length_c   1.000
_cell.angle_alpha   90.00
_cell.angle_beta   90.00
_cell.angle_gamma   90.00
#
_symmetry.space_group_name_H-M   'P 1'
#
loop_
_entity.id
_entity.type
_entity.pdbx_description
1 polymer ?
#
loop_
_entity_poly.entity_id
_entity_poly.type
_entity_poly.pdbx_seq_one_letter_code
_entity_poly.pdbx_strand_id
1 'polypeptide(L)'
;MEEELAGGLYTACGQTPRIGELLSLEYENGPNTSCGIYAWGGYMVYVVRHHKAKRLTNREFYVVSFLPVRLGHVLFKYLVYVRRVADLLRREQLGADRSAQQCLQTRLLFQNKGRPWPTSRLTDVVTKTTLELWQQRINVRTYRQLAIAITEKNVREVYTPFNRHDDWSNDADINAIFAWQSGHRLFQRGITYGLNGAYPFRLQPPLLQCYEWASLRWHEFLRQSSKNLRSVPNEIPIAPELFPANGKRAITEVLTDSISPIDSDVIGLDWSWI
;
A
#
# COMPACT_ATOMS: atom_id res chain seq x y z
N MET A 1 -2.08 -4.94 -10.37
CA MET A 1 -2.44 -5.02 -8.92
C MET A 1 -1.25 -4.68 -8.03
N GLU A 2 -0.10 -5.35 -8.14
CA GLU A 2 1.06 -5.07 -7.26
C GLU A 2 1.61 -3.65 -7.40
N GLU A 3 1.60 -3.09 -8.62
CA GLU A 3 2.02 -1.72 -8.89
C GLU A 3 1.12 -0.68 -8.22
N GLU A 4 -0.20 -0.86 -8.31
CA GLU A 4 -1.20 -0.04 -7.60
C GLU A 4 -1.04 -0.16 -6.08
N LEU A 5 -0.78 -1.36 -5.57
CA LEU A 5 -0.52 -1.57 -4.15
C LEU A 5 0.76 -0.84 -3.72
N ALA A 6 1.84 -0.95 -4.48
CA ALA A 6 3.09 -0.24 -4.19
C ALA A 6 2.90 1.28 -4.23
N GLY A 7 2.18 1.79 -5.23
CA GLY A 7 1.80 3.20 -5.34
C GLY A 7 0.97 3.68 -4.14
N GLY A 8 -0.01 2.89 -3.72
CA GLY A 8 -0.81 3.16 -2.52
C GLY A 8 0.01 3.19 -1.24
N LEU A 9 0.88 2.20 -1.02
CA LEU A 9 1.79 2.17 0.14
C LEU A 9 2.74 3.38 0.16
N TYR A 10 3.16 3.83 -1.02
CA TYR A 10 4.05 4.97 -1.15
C TYR A 10 3.36 6.32 -0.88
N THR A 11 2.09 6.46 -1.28
CA THR A 11 1.41 7.78 -1.32
C THR A 11 0.38 7.99 -0.20
N ALA A 12 -0.22 6.92 0.33
CA ALA A 12 -1.40 7.03 1.18
C ALA A 12 -1.14 6.92 2.70
N CYS A 13 0.09 6.59 3.12
CA CYS A 13 0.35 6.13 4.50
C CYS A 13 1.08 7.15 5.41
N GLY A 14 1.18 8.41 5.00
CA GLY A 14 1.92 9.46 5.71
C GLY A 14 3.12 9.96 4.91
N GLN A 15 4.18 10.34 5.63
CA GLN A 15 5.43 10.69 4.97
C GLN A 15 5.99 9.50 4.19
N THR A 16 6.39 9.75 2.95
CA THR A 16 6.86 8.68 2.09
C THR A 16 8.26 8.25 2.49
N PRO A 17 8.57 6.95 2.61
CA PRO A 17 9.94 6.49 2.84
C PRO A 17 10.83 6.73 1.60
N ARG A 18 12.14 6.46 1.70
CA ARG A 18 12.92 6.36 0.45
C ARG A 18 12.41 5.17 -0.33
N ILE A 19 12.33 5.30 -1.65
CA ILE A 19 11.82 4.23 -2.53
C ILE A 19 12.53 2.89 -2.31
N GLY A 20 13.86 2.89 -2.16
CA GLY A 20 14.62 1.67 -1.90
C GLY A 20 14.27 0.99 -0.58
N GLU A 21 13.86 1.77 0.43
CA GLU A 21 13.43 1.24 1.73
C GLU A 21 12.06 0.55 1.62
N LEU A 22 11.12 1.15 0.87
CA LEU A 22 9.82 0.53 0.60
C LEU A 22 9.95 -0.77 -0.22
N LEU A 23 10.77 -0.75 -1.27
CA LEU A 23 10.95 -1.92 -2.15
C LEU A 23 11.75 -3.04 -1.47
N SER A 24 12.44 -2.75 -0.37
CA SER A 24 13.14 -3.74 0.46
C SER A 24 12.25 -4.37 1.53
N LEU A 25 10.98 -3.98 1.66
CA LEU A 25 10.07 -4.57 2.65
C LEU A 25 9.89 -6.05 2.39
N GLU A 26 9.94 -6.83 3.46
CA GLU A 26 9.60 -8.25 3.45
C GLU A 26 8.22 -8.48 4.07
N TYR A 27 7.50 -9.51 3.64
CA TYR A 27 6.17 -9.84 4.18
C TYR A 27 6.19 -11.01 5.18
N GLU A 28 7.36 -11.58 5.45
CA GLU A 28 7.58 -12.62 6.46
C GLU A 28 8.98 -12.45 7.07
N ASN A 29 9.19 -12.95 8.30
CA ASN A 29 10.51 -12.91 8.93
C ASN A 29 11.48 -13.81 8.18
N GLY A 30 12.68 -13.33 7.87
CA GLY A 30 13.79 -14.13 7.34
C GLY A 30 14.76 -14.60 8.43
N PRO A 31 15.81 -15.37 8.04
CA PRO A 31 16.84 -15.80 8.99
C PRO A 31 17.60 -14.62 9.63
N ASN A 32 17.79 -13.53 8.87
CA ASN A 32 18.56 -12.34 9.29
C ASN A 32 17.78 -11.04 9.09
N THR A 33 16.53 -11.13 8.64
CA THR A 33 15.65 -10.01 8.30
C THR A 33 14.32 -10.22 9.00
N SER A 34 13.55 -9.15 9.19
CA SER A 34 12.22 -9.24 9.77
C SER A 34 11.17 -8.96 8.73
N CYS A 35 9.95 -9.43 8.99
CA CYS A 35 8.77 -8.91 8.35
C CYS A 35 8.74 -7.37 8.47
N GLY A 36 8.35 -6.70 7.41
CA GLY A 36 8.09 -5.27 7.37
C GLY A 36 6.59 -4.96 7.45
N ILE A 37 5.71 -5.95 7.43
CA ILE A 37 4.25 -5.78 7.42
C ILE A 37 3.64 -6.37 8.70
N TYR A 38 2.79 -5.61 9.38
CA TYR A 38 2.19 -6.02 10.65
C TYR A 38 0.72 -5.61 10.75
N ALA A 39 -0.02 -6.27 11.63
CA ALA A 39 -1.33 -5.83 12.09
C ALA A 39 -1.21 -5.26 13.50
N TRP A 40 -1.70 -4.04 13.73
CA TRP A 40 -1.64 -3.36 15.02
C TRP A 40 -2.88 -2.50 15.26
N GLY A 41 -3.57 -2.69 16.38
CA GLY A 41 -4.71 -1.83 16.77
C GLY A 41 -5.86 -1.78 15.75
N GLY A 42 -6.04 -2.84 14.94
CA GLY A 42 -7.02 -2.90 13.85
C GLY A 42 -6.53 -2.34 12.51
N TYR A 43 -5.27 -1.88 12.44
CA TYR A 43 -4.64 -1.40 11.21
C TYR A 43 -3.70 -2.44 10.62
N MET A 44 -3.57 -2.41 9.30
CA MET A 44 -2.34 -2.86 8.66
C MET A 44 -1.31 -1.73 8.72
N VAL A 45 -0.07 -2.07 9.02
CA VAL A 45 1.06 -1.13 9.08
C VAL A 45 2.25 -1.70 8.32
N TYR A 46 3.09 -0.82 7.77
CA TYR A 46 4.43 -1.21 7.36
C TYR A 46 5.50 -0.52 8.20
N VAL A 47 6.62 -1.20 8.39
CA VAL A 47 7.74 -0.77 9.23
C VAL A 47 9.01 -0.75 8.39
N VAL A 48 9.57 0.44 8.23
CA VAL A 48 10.85 0.66 7.56
C VAL A 48 11.96 0.76 8.60
N ARG A 49 13.08 0.07 8.33
CA ARG A 49 14.28 0.09 9.16
C ARG A 49 15.41 0.84 8.44
N HIS A 50 15.89 1.91 9.03
CA HIS A 50 16.98 2.68 8.43
C HIS A 50 18.36 2.17 8.88
N HIS A 51 19.00 1.36 8.02
CA HIS A 51 20.34 0.82 8.30
C HIS A 51 21.48 1.86 8.23
N LYS A 52 21.26 3.05 7.65
CA LYS A 52 22.27 4.12 7.67
C LYS A 52 22.56 4.64 9.09
N ALA A 53 21.58 4.59 10.00
CA ALA A 53 21.79 4.91 11.42
C ALA A 53 22.61 3.82 12.15
N LYS A 54 22.51 2.56 11.70
CA LYS A 54 23.24 1.41 12.27
C LYS A 54 24.75 1.54 12.04
N ARG A 55 25.19 1.97 10.86
CA ARG A 55 26.63 2.13 10.54
C ARG A 55 27.32 3.21 11.37
N LEU A 56 26.58 4.24 11.81
CA LEU A 56 27.14 5.37 12.56
C LEU A 56 26.94 5.24 14.08
N THR A 57 25.87 4.56 14.53
CA THR A 57 25.47 4.55 15.95
C THR A 57 25.17 3.16 16.52
N ASN A 58 25.38 2.10 15.74
CA ASN A 58 25.02 0.70 16.06
C ASN A 58 23.57 0.51 16.53
N ARG A 59 22.67 1.42 16.13
CA ARG A 59 21.26 1.45 16.51
C ARG A 59 20.42 1.59 15.24
N GLU A 60 19.44 0.70 15.08
CA GLU A 60 18.46 0.79 14.00
C GLU A 60 17.41 1.84 14.34
N PHE A 61 16.86 2.54 13.35
CA PHE A 61 15.77 3.50 13.51
C PHE A 61 14.54 2.94 12.80
N TYR A 62 13.44 2.81 13.54
CA TYR A 62 12.18 2.27 13.03
C TYR A 62 11.24 3.41 12.67
N VAL A 63 10.70 3.36 11.45
CA VAL A 63 9.60 4.21 11.00
C VAL A 63 8.40 3.34 10.76
N VAL A 64 7.25 3.73 11.30
CA VAL A 64 5.98 3.03 11.10
C VAL A 64 5.02 3.91 10.32
N SER A 65 4.35 3.31 9.35
CA SER A 65 3.31 3.95 8.57
C SER A 65 2.04 3.12 8.66
N PHE A 66 0.98 3.71 9.19
CA PHE A 66 -0.34 3.10 9.24
C PHE A 66 -1.03 3.27 7.91
N LEU A 67 -1.74 2.24 7.46
CA LEU A 67 -2.46 2.28 6.19
C LEU A 67 -3.90 2.77 6.41
N PRO A 68 -4.48 3.50 5.44
CA PRO A 68 -5.93 3.67 5.39
C PRO A 68 -6.64 2.33 5.27
N VAL A 69 -7.84 2.20 5.83
CA VAL A 69 -8.57 0.92 5.94
C VAL A 69 -8.76 0.20 4.59
N ARG A 70 -9.00 0.95 3.51
CA ARG A 70 -9.20 0.38 2.17
C ARG A 70 -7.90 -0.25 1.66
N LEU A 71 -6.78 0.46 1.79
CA LEU A 71 -5.46 -0.03 1.39
C LEU A 71 -5.02 -1.21 2.28
N GLY A 72 -5.27 -1.13 3.58
CA GLY A 72 -5.00 -2.22 4.52
C GLY A 72 -5.72 -3.50 4.13
N HIS A 73 -7.01 -3.44 3.78
CA HIS A 73 -7.75 -4.61 3.30
C HIS A 73 -7.21 -5.16 1.98
N VAL A 74 -6.84 -4.30 1.03
CA VAL A 74 -6.24 -4.74 -0.23
C VAL A 74 -4.92 -5.45 0.03
N LEU A 75 -4.05 -4.89 0.89
CA LEU A 75 -2.80 -5.51 1.29
C LEU A 75 -3.03 -6.87 1.96
N PHE A 76 -3.98 -6.94 2.90
CA PHE A 76 -4.34 -8.19 3.58
C PHE A 76 -4.79 -9.26 2.58
N LYS A 77 -5.74 -8.93 1.70
CA LYS A 77 -6.24 -9.87 0.69
C LYS A 77 -5.14 -10.30 -0.28
N TYR A 78 -4.28 -9.37 -0.66
CA TYR A 78 -3.13 -9.64 -1.51
C TYR A 78 -2.17 -10.63 -0.86
N LEU A 79 -1.81 -10.43 0.41
CA LEU A 79 -0.88 -11.31 1.13
C LEU A 79 -1.47 -12.69 1.43
N VAL A 80 -2.73 -12.74 1.86
CA VAL A 80 -3.35 -13.99 2.34
C VAL A 80 -3.88 -14.85 1.19
N TYR A 81 -4.52 -14.25 0.19
CA TYR A 81 -5.16 -15.00 -0.89
C TYR A 81 -4.33 -14.97 -2.16
N VAL A 82 -4.12 -13.78 -2.74
CA VAL A 82 -3.54 -13.65 -4.09
C VAL A 82 -2.12 -14.21 -4.13
N ARG A 83 -1.26 -13.78 -3.19
CA ARG A 83 0.13 -14.21 -3.13
C ARG A 83 0.25 -15.70 -2.84
N ARG A 84 -0.50 -16.23 -1.87
CA ARG A 84 -0.48 -17.67 -1.53
C ARG A 84 -0.89 -18.55 -2.71
N VAL A 85 -1.97 -18.20 -3.41
CA VAL A 85 -2.42 -18.92 -4.60
C VAL A 85 -1.38 -18.82 -5.72
N ALA A 86 -0.85 -17.62 -5.98
CA ALA A 86 0.18 -17.43 -6.99
C ALA A 86 1.47 -18.20 -6.67
N ASP A 87 1.86 -18.30 -5.40
CA ASP A 87 3.02 -19.09 -4.97
C ASP A 87 2.77 -20.59 -5.13
N LEU A 88 1.56 -21.08 -4.83
CA LEU A 88 1.17 -22.47 -5.04
C LEU A 88 1.25 -22.82 -6.54
N LEU A 89 0.63 -22.02 -7.40
CA LEU A 89 0.65 -22.23 -8.85
C LEU A 89 2.08 -22.19 -9.42
N ARG A 90 2.92 -21.27 -8.92
CA ARG A 90 4.34 -21.21 -9.34
C ARG A 90 5.14 -22.44 -8.91
N ARG A 91 4.83 -23.05 -7.76
CA ARG A 91 5.47 -24.30 -7.32
C ARG A 91 5.06 -25.47 -8.21
N GLU A 92 3.78 -25.58 -8.53
CA GLU A 92 3.26 -26.61 -9.45
C GLU A 92 3.90 -26.49 -10.83
N GLN A 93 4.01 -25.28 -11.37
CA GLN A 93 4.59 -25.05 -12.70
C GLN A 93 6.09 -25.40 -12.79
N LEU A 94 6.84 -25.23 -11.69
CA LEU A 94 8.29 -25.46 -11.67
C LEU A 94 8.68 -26.91 -11.31
N GLY A 95 7.72 -27.76 -10.92
CA GLY A 95 7.96 -29.17 -10.64
C GLY A 95 8.99 -29.41 -9.53
N ALA A 96 10.12 -30.06 -9.83
CA ALA A 96 11.22 -30.34 -8.89
C ALA A 96 12.48 -29.49 -9.14
N ASP A 97 12.41 -28.45 -9.97
CA ASP A 97 13.56 -27.59 -10.26
C ASP A 97 13.96 -26.73 -9.05
N ARG A 98 14.92 -27.28 -8.29
CA ARG A 98 15.46 -26.67 -7.06
C ARG A 98 16.00 -25.26 -7.28
N SER A 99 16.54 -24.95 -8.46
CA SER A 99 17.12 -23.65 -8.76
C SER A 99 16.03 -22.58 -8.92
N ALA A 100 14.94 -22.92 -9.62
CA ALA A 100 13.78 -22.06 -9.78
C ALA A 100 13.00 -21.90 -8.47
N GLN A 101 12.99 -22.93 -7.62
CA GLN A 101 12.36 -22.88 -6.30
C GLN A 101 13.11 -22.01 -5.29
N GLN A 102 14.44 -21.95 -5.33
CA GLN A 102 15.21 -21.00 -4.52
C GLN A 102 14.89 -19.54 -4.89
N CYS A 103 14.66 -19.26 -6.18
CA CYS A 103 14.27 -17.95 -6.67
C CYS A 103 12.87 -17.51 -6.19
N LEU A 104 12.00 -18.47 -5.84
CA LEU A 104 10.68 -18.22 -5.24
C LEU A 104 10.73 -18.01 -3.73
N GLN A 105 11.81 -18.36 -3.03
CA GLN A 105 11.91 -18.24 -1.57
C GLN A 105 12.16 -16.81 -1.08
N THR A 106 12.01 -15.81 -1.94
CA THR A 106 12.28 -14.43 -1.54
C THR A 106 11.09 -13.84 -0.82
N ARG A 107 11.37 -13.30 0.35
CA ARG A 107 10.40 -12.76 1.30
C ARG A 107 10.00 -11.33 0.96
N LEU A 108 10.53 -10.80 -0.15
CA LEU A 108 10.31 -9.43 -0.61
C LEU A 108 8.85 -9.22 -1.02
N LEU A 109 8.27 -8.11 -0.58
CA LEU A 109 6.92 -7.70 -0.93
C LEU A 109 6.81 -7.31 -2.41
N PHE A 110 7.84 -6.69 -2.98
CA PHE A 110 7.85 -6.32 -4.41
C PHE A 110 9.10 -6.86 -5.07
N GLN A 111 8.96 -7.93 -5.85
CA GLN A 111 10.09 -8.64 -6.42
C GLN A 111 9.86 -9.08 -7.85
N ASN A 112 10.96 -9.29 -8.56
CA ASN A 112 10.99 -10.01 -9.82
C ASN A 112 12.15 -11.00 -9.79
N LYS A 113 11.85 -12.29 -9.94
CA LYS A 113 12.85 -13.38 -9.89
C LYS A 113 13.78 -13.26 -8.68
N GLY A 114 13.18 -13.03 -7.51
CA GLY A 114 13.86 -12.97 -6.23
C GLY A 114 14.68 -11.70 -5.97
N ARG A 115 14.63 -10.72 -6.87
CA ARG A 115 15.29 -9.43 -6.67
C ARG A 115 14.24 -8.36 -6.36
N PRO A 116 14.54 -7.38 -5.49
CA PRO A 116 13.68 -6.23 -5.30
C PRO A 116 13.39 -5.56 -6.63
N TRP A 117 12.19 -5.00 -6.80
CA TRP A 117 11.90 -4.19 -7.97
C TRP A 117 12.91 -3.04 -8.12
N PRO A 118 13.30 -2.70 -9.36
CA PRO A 118 14.09 -1.50 -9.58
C PRO A 118 13.28 -0.26 -9.21
N THR A 119 13.96 0.78 -8.72
CA THR A 119 13.32 2.03 -8.31
C THR A 119 12.64 2.75 -9.48
N SER A 120 13.11 2.52 -10.71
CA SER A 120 12.46 3.04 -11.92
C SER A 120 11.01 2.58 -12.02
N ARG A 121 10.71 1.33 -11.66
CA ARG A 121 9.37 0.78 -11.82
C ARG A 121 8.31 1.55 -11.05
N LEU A 122 8.52 1.80 -9.75
CA LEU A 122 7.58 2.63 -8.97
C LEU A 122 7.66 4.12 -9.38
N THR A 123 8.81 4.59 -9.86
CA THR A 123 8.92 5.93 -10.44
C THR A 123 8.01 6.10 -11.65
N ASP A 124 7.98 5.11 -12.54
CA ASP A 124 7.15 5.11 -13.74
C ASP A 124 5.67 5.05 -13.38
N VAL A 125 5.29 4.19 -12.42
CA VAL A 125 3.92 4.11 -11.89
C VAL A 125 3.48 5.48 -11.37
N VAL A 126 4.23 6.08 -10.44
CA VAL A 126 3.86 7.40 -9.88
C VAL A 126 3.84 8.47 -10.96
N THR A 127 4.82 8.50 -11.86
CA THR A 127 4.89 9.51 -12.93
C THR A 127 3.72 9.39 -13.91
N LYS A 128 3.33 8.16 -14.26
CA LYS A 128 2.18 7.88 -15.11
C LYS A 128 0.90 8.33 -14.43
N THR A 129 0.66 7.90 -13.19
CA THR A 129 -0.55 8.25 -12.44
C THR A 129 -0.67 9.76 -12.20
N THR A 130 0.42 10.46 -11.88
CA THR A 130 0.36 11.92 -11.70
C THR A 130 0.21 12.65 -13.02
N LEU A 131 0.73 12.12 -14.13
CA LEU A 131 0.44 12.69 -15.45
C LEU A 131 -1.05 12.57 -15.77
N GLU A 132 -1.65 11.41 -15.54
CA GLU A 132 -3.06 11.18 -15.81
C GLU A 132 -3.98 12.02 -14.91
N LEU A 133 -3.70 12.07 -13.59
CA LEU A 133 -4.59 12.71 -12.61
C LEU A 133 -4.27 14.19 -12.37
N TRP A 134 -3.00 14.58 -12.38
CA TRP A 134 -2.56 15.95 -12.06
C TRP A 134 -2.10 16.71 -13.30
N GLN A 135 -2.09 16.09 -14.49
CA GLN A 135 -1.53 16.67 -15.71
C GLN A 135 -0.06 17.07 -15.56
N GLN A 136 0.66 16.42 -14.63
CA GLN A 136 2.06 16.71 -14.33
C GLN A 136 2.87 15.44 -14.06
N ARG A 137 4.04 15.35 -14.69
CA ARG A 137 4.99 14.25 -14.46
C ARG A 137 5.74 14.48 -13.16
N ILE A 138 5.36 13.79 -12.10
CA ILE A 138 6.01 13.85 -10.80
C ILE A 138 6.69 12.51 -10.54
N ASN A 139 8.01 12.51 -10.48
CA ASN A 139 8.76 11.32 -10.06
C ASN A 139 8.68 11.13 -8.52
N VAL A 140 9.06 9.96 -8.03
CA VAL A 140 9.01 9.60 -6.60
C VAL A 140 9.82 10.54 -5.70
N ARG A 141 10.96 11.06 -6.17
CA ARG A 141 11.78 11.99 -5.39
C ARG A 141 11.05 13.31 -5.20
N THR A 142 10.47 13.85 -6.27
CA THR A 142 9.68 15.08 -6.23
C THR A 142 8.39 14.87 -5.43
N TYR A 143 7.70 13.74 -5.62
CA TYR A 143 6.51 13.40 -4.83
C TYR A 143 6.81 13.41 -3.33
N ARG A 144 7.94 12.82 -2.92
CA ARG A 144 8.37 12.85 -1.51
C ARG A 144 8.56 14.28 -0.99
N GLN A 145 9.17 15.17 -1.77
CA GLN A 145 9.31 16.57 -1.37
C GLN A 145 7.95 17.27 -1.29
N LEU A 146 7.04 16.97 -2.21
CA LEU A 146 5.66 17.46 -2.17
C LEU A 146 4.92 16.96 -0.94
N ALA A 147 5.03 15.68 -0.57
CA ALA A 147 4.40 15.13 0.62
C ALA A 147 4.88 15.84 1.91
N ILE A 148 6.19 16.10 2.00
CA ILE A 148 6.78 16.89 3.11
C ILE A 148 6.20 18.31 3.12
N ALA A 149 6.24 19.01 1.99
CA ALA A 149 5.74 20.38 1.88
C ALA A 149 4.22 20.48 2.16
N ILE A 150 3.44 19.51 1.69
CA ILE A 150 2.00 19.41 1.97
C ILE A 150 1.77 19.22 3.46
N THR A 151 2.59 18.42 4.13
CA THR A 151 2.45 18.18 5.57
C THR A 151 2.76 19.42 6.36
N GLU A 152 3.85 20.10 6.02
CA GLU A 152 4.23 21.38 6.64
C GLU A 152 3.15 22.46 6.44
N LYS A 153 2.45 22.48 5.28
CA LYS A 153 1.51 23.55 4.93
C LYS A 153 0.03 23.24 5.20
N ASN A 154 -0.43 22.00 5.01
CA ASN A 154 -1.85 21.66 4.83
C ASN A 154 -2.38 20.56 5.75
N VAL A 155 -1.55 19.74 6.40
CA VAL A 155 -2.03 18.69 7.34
C VAL A 155 -2.43 19.32 8.69
N ARG A 156 -2.93 20.56 8.66
CA ARG A 156 -3.05 21.46 9.82
C ARG A 156 -4.46 21.50 10.42
N GLU A 157 -4.57 20.83 11.57
CA GLU A 157 -5.04 21.42 12.83
C GLU A 157 -3.87 22.05 13.65
N VAL A 158 -2.70 22.25 13.04
CA VAL A 158 -1.50 22.80 13.67
C VAL A 158 -1.07 24.06 12.94
N TYR A 159 -1.77 25.20 13.10
CA TYR A 159 -1.28 26.46 12.53
C TYR A 159 -0.02 27.00 13.22
N THR A 160 0.43 26.40 14.33
CA THR A 160 1.70 26.72 14.97
C THR A 160 2.88 26.22 14.13
N PRO A 161 3.74 27.13 13.61
CA PRO A 161 5.02 26.71 13.05
C PRO A 161 5.76 25.92 14.13
N PHE A 162 6.18 24.70 13.82
CA PHE A 162 7.03 23.92 14.72
C PHE A 162 8.44 23.93 14.18
N ASN A 163 9.41 24.08 15.08
CA ASN A 163 10.79 23.91 14.67
C ASN A 163 11.02 22.42 14.46
N ARG A 164 10.97 21.96 13.20
CA ARG A 164 11.29 20.57 12.88
C ARG A 164 12.69 20.21 13.36
N HIS A 165 13.61 21.15 13.55
CA HIS A 165 14.95 20.90 14.08
C HIS A 165 15.05 20.97 15.60
N ASP A 166 13.96 21.30 16.29
CA ASP A 166 13.84 21.27 17.74
C ASP A 166 13.08 20.01 18.18
N ASP A 167 13.80 18.90 18.14
CA ASP A 167 13.41 17.68 18.81
C ASP A 167 14.08 17.57 20.18
N TRP A 168 14.49 18.69 20.82
CA TRP A 168 15.29 18.69 22.05
C TRP A 168 14.71 19.50 23.23
N SER A 169 13.90 20.52 22.98
CA SER A 169 13.30 21.30 24.05
C SER A 169 12.24 20.49 24.82
N ASN A 170 11.98 20.87 26.07
CA ASN A 170 10.77 20.40 26.79
C ASN A 170 9.48 20.83 26.09
N ASP A 171 9.57 21.81 25.20
CA ASP A 171 8.50 22.31 24.34
C ASP A 171 8.52 21.68 22.93
N ALA A 172 9.30 20.61 22.71
CA ALA A 172 9.40 19.94 21.42
C ALA A 172 8.02 19.47 20.95
N ASP A 173 7.68 19.87 19.73
CA ASP A 173 6.36 19.62 19.18
C ASP A 173 6.22 18.16 18.74
N ILE A 174 5.07 17.53 19.05
CA ILE A 174 4.68 16.21 18.54
C ILE A 174 4.85 16.11 17.02
N ASN A 175 4.70 17.22 16.29
CA ASN A 175 4.89 17.32 14.84
C ASN A 175 6.30 16.95 14.35
N ALA A 176 7.31 16.93 15.23
CA ALA A 176 8.62 16.35 14.91
C ALA A 176 8.53 14.89 14.40
N ILE A 177 7.45 14.17 14.76
CA ILE A 177 7.15 12.84 14.27
C ILE A 177 7.06 12.77 12.73
N PHE A 178 6.62 13.84 12.05
CA PHE A 178 6.57 13.86 10.59
C PHE A 178 7.98 13.84 9.98
N ALA A 179 8.91 14.60 10.55
CA ALA A 179 10.31 14.54 10.11
C ALA A 179 10.87 13.13 10.31
N TRP A 180 10.58 12.50 11.46
CA TRP A 180 10.96 11.11 11.75
C TRP A 180 10.34 10.11 10.79
N GLN A 181 9.05 10.24 10.46
CA GLN A 181 8.35 9.35 9.52
C GLN A 181 8.91 9.47 8.10
N SER A 182 9.42 10.63 7.71
CA SER A 182 10.16 10.76 6.45
C SER A 182 11.58 10.16 6.52
N GLY A 183 12.05 9.71 7.68
CA GLY A 183 13.44 9.24 7.85
C GLY A 183 14.47 10.37 7.82
N HIS A 184 14.03 11.63 8.00
CA HIS A 184 14.93 12.73 8.34
C HIS A 184 15.23 12.64 9.84
N ARG A 185 16.52 12.44 10.16
CA ARG A 185 16.98 12.44 11.54
C ARG A 185 17.26 13.88 11.95
N LEU A 186 16.49 14.35 12.90
CA LEU A 186 16.76 15.55 13.68
C LEU A 186 17.86 15.20 14.69
N PHE A 187 18.62 16.17 15.16
CA PHE A 187 20.03 16.05 15.57
C PHE A 187 20.37 14.84 16.49
N GLN A 188 21.57 14.26 16.35
CA GLN A 188 22.02 13.13 17.18
C GLN A 188 22.25 13.55 18.64
N ARG A 189 21.36 13.19 19.57
CA ARG A 189 21.64 12.76 20.97
C ARG A 189 20.36 12.33 21.69
N GLY A 190 20.43 11.24 22.46
CA GLY A 190 19.26 10.56 23.02
C GLY A 190 18.80 11.11 24.36
N ILE A 191 18.20 12.30 24.42
CA ILE A 191 17.70 12.86 25.69
C ILE A 191 16.25 13.38 25.62
N THR A 192 15.67 13.59 24.45
CA THR A 192 14.39 14.31 24.40
C THR A 192 13.16 13.41 24.40
N TYR A 193 12.17 13.83 25.20
CA TYR A 193 11.10 13.06 25.81
C TYR A 193 11.66 12.15 26.90
N GLY A 194 11.26 12.37 28.16
CA GLY A 194 11.75 11.69 29.37
C GLY A 194 11.49 10.17 29.42
N LEU A 195 12.03 9.42 28.46
CA LEU A 195 11.86 8.00 28.20
C LEU A 195 13.13 7.43 27.53
N ASN A 196 14.26 7.52 28.23
CA ASN A 196 15.57 6.95 27.87
C ASN A 196 16.14 7.37 26.50
N GLY A 197 17.46 7.48 26.40
CA GLY A 197 18.18 7.62 25.11
C GLY A 197 18.07 6.43 24.16
N ALA A 198 16.98 5.66 24.28
CA ALA A 198 16.65 4.43 23.60
C ALA A 198 15.62 4.55 22.47
N TYR A 199 15.12 5.75 22.26
CA TYR A 199 13.83 5.96 21.63
C TYR A 199 13.76 5.92 20.09
N PRO A 200 14.75 5.35 19.39
CA PRO A 200 14.36 4.71 18.14
C PRO A 200 14.98 3.34 17.87
N PHE A 201 15.73 2.75 18.81
CA PHE A 201 16.28 1.40 18.62
C PHE A 201 15.32 0.28 19.02
N ARG A 202 14.23 0.61 19.72
CA ARG A 202 13.12 -0.29 20.04
C ARG A 202 11.81 0.42 19.73
N LEU A 203 10.92 -0.27 19.02
CA LEU A 203 9.58 0.21 18.73
C LEU A 203 8.71 0.07 19.98
N GLN A 204 8.64 1.13 20.79
CA GLN A 204 7.87 1.14 22.04
C GLN A 204 6.42 1.60 21.80
N PRO A 205 5.45 1.22 22.66
CA PRO A 205 4.06 1.61 22.50
C PRO A 205 3.80 3.12 22.31
N PRO A 206 4.46 4.05 23.03
CA PRO A 206 4.19 5.47 22.80
C PRO A 206 4.74 5.96 21.46
N LEU A 207 5.81 5.36 20.92
CA LEU A 207 6.35 5.69 19.60
C LEU A 207 5.38 5.24 18.49
N LEU A 208 4.77 4.06 18.68
CA LEU A 208 3.70 3.57 17.81
C LEU A 208 2.49 4.52 17.81
N GLN A 209 2.10 5.04 18.97
CA GLN A 209 1.00 6.00 19.09
C GLN A 209 1.32 7.32 18.37
N CYS A 210 2.56 7.81 18.44
CA CYS A 210 2.98 8.99 17.67
C CYS A 210 2.89 8.73 16.16
N TYR A 211 3.36 7.58 15.67
CA TYR A 211 3.24 7.21 14.26
C TYR A 211 1.79 7.00 13.82
N GLU A 212 0.95 6.43 14.68
CA GLU A 212 -0.49 6.31 14.44
C GLU A 212 -1.08 7.70 14.24
N TRP A 213 -0.86 8.61 15.19
CA TRP A 213 -1.34 9.99 15.11
C TRP A 213 -0.90 10.66 13.80
N ALA A 214 0.38 10.57 13.43
CA ALA A 214 0.93 11.15 12.20
C ALA A 214 0.24 10.61 10.93
N SER A 215 0.11 9.28 10.81
CA SER A 215 -0.56 8.66 9.67
C SER A 215 -2.05 9.02 9.63
N LEU A 216 -2.74 9.13 10.77
CA LEU A 216 -4.15 9.49 10.84
C LEU A 216 -4.41 10.91 10.32
N ARG A 217 -3.56 11.88 10.68
CA ARG A 217 -3.62 13.25 10.14
C ARG A 217 -3.41 13.26 8.62
N TRP A 218 -2.53 12.42 8.10
CA TRP A 218 -2.36 12.27 6.65
C TRP A 218 -3.58 11.65 5.97
N HIS A 219 -4.17 10.60 6.57
CA HIS A 219 -5.40 9.99 6.03
C HIS A 219 -6.55 10.99 5.97
N GLU A 220 -6.69 11.81 7.01
CA GLU A 220 -7.68 12.89 7.10
C GLU A 220 -7.48 13.92 5.99
N PHE A 221 -6.23 14.38 5.77
CA PHE A 221 -5.88 15.26 4.65
C PHE A 221 -6.26 14.65 3.29
N LEU A 222 -5.97 13.36 3.07
CA LEU A 222 -6.35 12.64 1.86
C LEU A 222 -7.85 12.27 1.79
N ARG A 223 -8.63 12.62 2.82
CA ARG A 223 -10.04 12.25 2.99
C ARG A 223 -10.28 10.73 2.91
N GLN A 224 -9.31 9.96 3.39
CA GLN A 224 -9.37 8.50 3.49
C GLN A 224 -9.79 8.09 4.91
N SER A 225 -10.54 6.99 5.02
CA SER A 225 -10.88 6.45 6.32
C SER A 225 -9.73 5.62 6.90
N SER A 226 -9.45 5.81 8.19
CA SER A 226 -8.41 5.11 8.92
C SER A 226 -8.83 3.71 9.39
N LYS A 227 -9.98 3.58 10.07
CA LYS A 227 -10.47 2.30 10.63
C LYS A 227 -11.76 1.79 10.01
N ASN A 228 -12.67 2.68 9.63
CA ASN A 228 -14.03 2.29 9.25
C ASN A 228 -14.14 2.20 7.72
N LEU A 229 -14.41 1.02 7.19
CA LEU A 229 -14.87 0.94 5.81
C LEU A 229 -16.21 1.68 5.76
N ARG A 230 -16.32 2.79 5.02
CA ARG A 230 -17.65 3.36 4.76
C ARG A 230 -18.48 2.26 4.10
N SER A 231 -19.49 1.75 4.81
CA SER A 231 -20.55 0.97 4.17
C SER A 231 -21.18 1.90 3.14
N VAL A 232 -21.20 1.47 1.88
CA VAL A 232 -22.20 2.02 0.96
C VAL A 232 -23.55 1.80 1.67
N PRO A 233 -24.40 2.82 1.86
CA PRO A 233 -25.74 2.58 2.35
C PRO A 233 -26.35 1.52 1.44
N ASN A 234 -26.79 0.40 2.03
CA ASN A 234 -27.48 -0.65 1.28
C ASN A 234 -28.52 0.02 0.39
N GLU A 235 -28.41 -0.20 -0.93
CA GLU A 235 -29.56 -0.05 -1.79
C GLU A 235 -30.71 -0.84 -1.14
N ILE A 236 -31.88 -0.20 -1.10
CA ILE A 236 -33.12 -0.72 -0.55
C ILE A 236 -33.27 -2.18 -0.97
N PRO A 237 -33.56 -3.14 -0.06
CA PRO A 237 -33.77 -4.52 -0.47
C PRO A 237 -34.96 -4.56 -1.42
N ILE A 238 -34.70 -4.76 -2.71
CA ILE A 238 -35.74 -5.19 -3.65
C ILE A 238 -36.17 -6.57 -3.15
N ALA A 239 -37.41 -6.65 -2.69
CA ALA A 239 -38.01 -7.88 -2.20
C ALA A 239 -37.85 -8.98 -3.25
N PRO A 240 -37.57 -10.24 -2.86
CA PRO A 240 -37.49 -11.33 -3.81
C PRO A 240 -38.88 -11.56 -4.41
N GLU A 241 -39.05 -11.25 -5.70
CA GLU A 241 -40.23 -11.69 -6.42
C GLU A 241 -40.27 -13.22 -6.40
N LEU A 242 -41.37 -13.76 -5.88
CA LEU A 242 -41.71 -15.17 -5.94
C LEU A 242 -41.76 -15.59 -7.42
N PHE A 243 -40.83 -16.43 -7.83
CA PHE A 243 -40.96 -17.19 -9.08
C PHE A 243 -42.25 -18.01 -9.04
N PRO A 244 -43.16 -17.88 -10.03
CA PRO A 244 -44.30 -18.77 -10.11
C PRO A 244 -43.84 -20.17 -10.52
N ALA A 245 -44.15 -21.14 -9.66
CA ALA A 245 -44.00 -22.55 -9.93
C ALA A 245 -45.01 -23.00 -11.00
N ASN A 246 -44.51 -23.42 -12.17
CA ASN A 246 -45.11 -24.38 -13.10
C ASN A 246 -44.08 -24.59 -14.22
N GLY A 247 -43.56 -25.75 -14.55
CA GLY A 247 -44.15 -27.09 -14.49
C GLY A 247 -44.27 -27.61 -15.91
N LYS A 248 -43.20 -28.25 -16.44
CA LYS A 248 -43.21 -29.50 -17.24
C LYS A 248 -41.85 -29.75 -17.92
N ARG A 249 -41.31 -30.93 -17.67
CA ARG A 249 -40.15 -31.55 -18.33
C ARG A 249 -40.51 -32.03 -19.73
N ALA A 250 -39.56 -31.99 -20.66
CA ALA A 250 -39.30 -33.08 -21.60
C ALA A 250 -37.83 -33.04 -22.05
N ILE A 251 -37.15 -34.18 -21.92
CA ILE A 251 -35.79 -34.46 -22.41
C ILE A 251 -35.94 -35.25 -23.70
N THR A 252 -35.24 -34.92 -24.79
CA THR A 252 -34.73 -35.93 -25.76
C THR A 252 -33.55 -35.38 -26.58
N GLU A 253 -32.67 -36.29 -26.98
CA GLU A 253 -31.29 -36.17 -27.44
C GLU A 253 -31.08 -35.77 -28.91
N VAL A 254 -29.91 -35.14 -29.15
CA VAL A 254 -28.89 -35.35 -30.21
C VAL A 254 -29.29 -35.98 -31.56
N LEU A 255 -29.05 -35.26 -32.67
CA LEU A 255 -28.24 -35.72 -33.82
C LEU A 255 -27.79 -34.55 -34.73
N THR A 256 -26.62 -34.72 -35.30
CA THR A 256 -25.85 -33.90 -36.24
C THR A 256 -26.48 -33.80 -37.64
N ASP A 257 -26.26 -32.68 -38.36
CA ASP A 257 -25.46 -32.58 -39.61
C ASP A 257 -25.89 -31.45 -40.57
N SER A 258 -24.94 -30.53 -40.79
CA SER A 258 -24.43 -30.12 -42.12
C SER A 258 -25.22 -29.19 -43.08
N ILE A 259 -24.47 -28.20 -43.60
CA ILE A 259 -24.51 -27.54 -44.93
C ILE A 259 -25.37 -26.28 -45.13
N SER A 260 -24.67 -25.17 -45.41
CA SER A 260 -25.11 -23.89 -46.05
C SER A 260 -25.18 -24.03 -47.58
N PRO A 261 -25.89 -23.18 -48.38
CA PRO A 261 -25.31 -21.87 -48.76
C PRO A 261 -26.27 -20.73 -49.23
N ILE A 262 -25.77 -19.48 -49.08
CA ILE A 262 -25.74 -18.34 -50.05
C ILE A 262 -26.99 -17.48 -50.36
N ASP A 263 -26.67 -16.17 -50.53
CA ASP A 263 -27.35 -15.00 -51.13
C ASP A 263 -28.45 -14.28 -50.34
N SER A 264 -28.64 -12.96 -50.45
CA SER A 264 -27.83 -11.76 -50.74
C SER A 264 -28.82 -10.58 -50.57
N ASP A 265 -28.31 -9.35 -50.51
CA ASP A 265 -29.02 -8.07 -50.63
C ASP A 265 -29.81 -7.53 -49.42
N VAL A 266 -29.93 -6.22 -49.16
CA VAL A 266 -29.18 -4.95 -49.34
C VAL A 266 -30.09 -3.88 -48.68
N ILE A 267 -29.53 -2.72 -48.30
CA ILE A 267 -30.16 -1.43 -47.90
C ILE A 267 -30.56 -1.24 -46.42
N GLY A 268 -30.07 -0.14 -45.83
CA GLY A 268 -30.82 0.59 -44.79
C GLY A 268 -29.99 1.32 -43.74
N LEU A 269 -29.45 2.49 -44.08
CA LEU A 269 -29.02 3.51 -43.12
C LEU A 269 -30.23 3.99 -42.30
N ASP A 270 -30.09 4.11 -40.97
CA ASP A 270 -30.68 5.24 -40.23
C ASP A 270 -29.92 5.51 -38.92
N TRP A 271 -29.64 6.80 -38.71
CA TRP A 271 -29.02 7.42 -37.55
C TRP A 271 -30.07 8.27 -36.84
N SER A 272 -30.43 7.92 -35.61
CA SER A 272 -31.02 8.81 -34.56
C SER A 272 -31.59 7.89 -33.47
N TRP A 273 -31.42 8.10 -32.16
CA TRP A 273 -31.79 9.26 -31.35
C TRP A 273 -31.11 9.24 -29.97
N ILE A 274 -30.72 10.43 -29.49
CA ILE A 274 -30.54 10.93 -28.11
C ILE A 274 -29.40 10.33 -27.26
#